data_AF-A0A6V7J4A6-F1
#
_entry.id   AF-A0A6V7J4A6-F1
#
_cell.length_a   1.000
_cell.length_b   1.000
_cell.length_c   1.000
_cell.angle_alpha   90.00
_cell.angle_beta   90.00
_cell.angle_gamma   90.00
#
_symmetry.space_group_name_H-M   'P 1'
#
loop_
_entity.id
_entity.type
_entity.pdbx_description
1 polymer ?
#
loop_
_entity_poly.entity_id
_entity_poly.type
_entity_poly.pdbx_seq_one_letter_code
_entity_poly.pdbx_strand_id
1 'polypeptide(L)' 'KLSKDGFVKYLMSDENAPVFLDKLEEWMDMDQPLSHYYINSSHNTYLSGRQIGGKSTVEMYRQVLLAGC' A
#
# COMPACT_ATOMS: atom_id res chain seq x y z
N LYS A 1 19.81 -32.05 11.18
CA LYS A 1 20.68 -30.93 11.65
C LYS A 1 20.64 -29.87 10.56
N LEU A 2 20.26 -28.63 10.86
CA LEU A 2 20.19 -27.55 9.86
C LEU A 2 21.60 -26.99 9.60
N SER A 3 22.01 -26.86 8.33
CA SER A 3 23.28 -26.24 7.96
C SER A 3 23.19 -24.71 8.08
N LYS A 4 24.33 -24.01 8.16
CA LYS A 4 24.38 -22.54 8.13
C LYS A 4 23.60 -21.99 6.93
N ASP A 5 23.82 -22.56 5.74
CA ASP A 5 23.15 -22.11 4.52
C ASP A 5 21.65 -22.41 4.55
N GLY A 6 21.25 -23.54 5.15
CA GLY A 6 19.84 -23.87 5.38
C GLY A 6 19.16 -22.87 6.32
N PHE A 7 19.87 -22.43 7.37
CA PHE A 7 19.36 -21.42 8.29
C PHE A 7 19.26 -20.03 7.65
N VAL A 8 20.26 -19.61 6.85
CA VAL A 8 20.18 -18.35 6.10
C VAL A 8 19.03 -18.37 5.11
N LYS A 9 18.81 -19.48 4.39
CA LYS A 9 17.66 -19.63 3.49
C LYS A 9 16.33 -19.52 4.23
N TYR A 10 16.22 -20.12 5.41
CA TYR A 10 15.02 -20.01 6.25
C TYR A 10 14.77 -18.56 6.67
N LEU A 11 15.79 -17.85 7.17
CA LEU A 11 15.64 -16.45 7.60
C LEU A 11 15.17 -15.51 6.47
N MET A 12 15.48 -15.86 5.22
CA MET A 12 15.13 -15.10 4.01
C MET A 12 13.88 -15.65 3.29
N SER A 13 13.27 -16.72 3.81
CA SER A 13 12.06 -17.32 3.23
C SER A 13 10.79 -16.67 3.74
N ASP A 14 9.68 -16.91 3.03
CA ASP A 14 8.35 -16.40 3.39
C ASP A 14 7.86 -16.93 4.76
N GLU A 15 8.40 -18.06 5.23
CA GLU A 15 8.16 -18.60 6.59
C GLU A 15 8.64 -17.66 7.70
N ASN A 16 9.51 -16.70 7.37
CA ASN A 16 10.03 -15.69 8.29
C ASN A 16 9.71 -14.27 7.78
N ALA A 17 8.57 -14.09 7.09
CA ALA A 17 8.14 -12.80 6.60
C ALA A 17 8.01 -11.78 7.76
N PRO A 18 8.51 -10.53 7.60
CA PRO A 18 8.41 -9.50 8.63
C PRO A 18 7.01 -8.87 8.74
N VAL A 19 6.04 -9.39 8.00
CA VAL A 19 4.68 -8.88 7.88
C VAL A 19 3.67 -10.02 8.02
N PHE A 20 2.44 -9.67 8.42
CA PHE A 20 1.32 -10.59 8.48
C PHE A 20 0.81 -10.84 7.06
N LEU A 21 1.18 -11.99 6.48
CA LEU A 21 0.86 -12.34 5.08
C LEU A 21 -0.66 -12.43 4.84
N ASP A 22 -1.43 -12.84 5.84
CA ASP A 22 -2.90 -12.92 5.82
C ASP A 22 -3.59 -11.55 5.72
N LYS A 23 -2.88 -10.45 6.03
CA LYS A 23 -3.40 -9.09 5.92
C LYS A 23 -3.02 -8.38 4.62
N LEU A 24 -2.32 -9.06 3.70
CA LEU A 24 -1.95 -8.50 2.40
C LEU A 24 -3.11 -8.52 1.40
N GLU A 25 -4.05 -9.45 1.58
CA GLU A 25 -5.27 -9.55 0.79
C GLU A 25 -6.45 -8.84 1.49
N GLU A 26 -7.64 -8.85 0.89
CA GLU A 26 -8.85 -8.33 1.53
C GLU A 26 -9.19 -9.14 2.79
N TRP A 27 -8.88 -8.58 3.95
CA TRP A 27 -9.04 -9.24 5.25
C TRP A 27 -10.13 -8.59 6.13
N MET A 28 -10.61 -7.41 5.76
CA MET A 28 -11.63 -6.66 6.50
C MET A 28 -13.03 -7.07 6.06
N ASP A 29 -14.00 -7.01 6.97
CA ASP A 29 -15.42 -7.10 6.63
C ASP A 29 -15.82 -5.89 5.77
N MET A 30 -16.30 -6.12 4.55
CA MET A 30 -16.66 -5.08 3.57
C MET A 30 -18.16 -4.79 3.51
N ASP A 31 -18.97 -5.38 4.41
CA ASP A 31 -20.42 -5.21 4.45
C ASP A 31 -20.90 -4.17 5.49
N GLN A 32 -19.98 -3.47 6.18
CA GLN A 32 -20.33 -2.41 7.13
C GLN A 32 -20.71 -1.10 6.40
N PRO A 33 -21.37 -0.14 7.09
CA PRO A 33 -21.60 1.19 6.53
C PRO A 33 -20.29 1.92 6.18
N LEU A 34 -20.31 2.74 5.12
CA LEU A 34 -19.12 3.45 4.61
C LEU A 34 -18.38 4.27 5.68
N SER A 35 -19.10 4.84 6.65
CA SER A 35 -18.54 5.61 7.75
C SER A 35 -17.65 4.82 8.72
N HIS A 36 -17.61 3.49 8.61
CA HIS A 36 -16.78 2.63 9.46
C HIS A 36 -15.38 2.38 8.89
N TYR A 37 -15.10 2.86 7.68
CA TYR A 37 -13.83 2.62 6.99
C TYR A 37 -12.98 3.88 6.91
N TYR A 38 -11.67 3.70 7.01
CA TYR A 38 -10.73 4.70 6.53
C TYR A 38 -10.65 4.63 5.00
N ILE A 39 -10.84 5.77 4.35
CA ILE A 39 -10.84 5.88 2.88
C ILE A 39 -9.57 6.61 2.46
N ASN A 40 -8.74 5.95 1.66
CA ASN A 40 -7.59 6.60 1.04
C ASN A 40 -8.09 7.76 0.17
N SER A 41 -7.61 8.97 0.46
CA SER A 41 -8.16 10.20 -0.10
C SER A 41 -7.04 11.15 -0.50
N SER A 42 -7.21 11.82 -1.64
CA SER A 42 -6.27 12.80 -2.17
C SER A 42 -6.88 14.20 -2.15
N HIS A 43 -6.06 15.21 -1.82
CA HIS A 43 -6.45 16.62 -1.85
C HIS A 43 -5.63 17.35 -2.90
N ASN A 44 -6.28 18.20 -3.70
CA ASN A 44 -5.67 18.91 -4.82
C ASN A 44 -4.90 17.99 -5.78
N THR A 45 -5.51 16.87 -6.14
CA THR A 45 -4.90 15.78 -6.93
C THR A 45 -4.25 16.24 -8.23
N TYR A 46 -4.74 17.31 -8.85
CA TYR A 46 -4.15 17.84 -10.08
C TYR A 46 -2.73 18.41 -9.88
N LEU A 47 -2.32 18.79 -8.67
CA LEU A 47 -1.02 19.43 -8.41
C LEU A 47 0.11 18.40 -8.38
N SER A 48 1.13 18.60 -9.22
CA SER A 48 2.34 17.77 -9.21
C SER A 48 3.47 18.35 -8.35
N GLY A 49 3.16 19.25 -7.40
CA GLY A 49 4.18 19.95 -6.62
C GLY A 49 3.61 21.02 -5.67
N ARG A 50 4.27 22.18 -5.61
CA ARG A 50 3.93 23.28 -4.69
C ARG A 50 2.48 23.77 -4.88
N GLN A 51 1.85 24.20 -3.79
CA GLN A 51 0.51 24.82 -3.82
C GLN A 51 0.50 26.14 -4.61
N ILE A 52 1.59 26.92 -4.55
CA ILE A 52 1.72 28.20 -5.26
C ILE A 52 2.84 28.08 -6.29
N GLY A 53 2.54 28.45 -7.54
CA GLY A 53 3.49 28.38 -8.66
C GLY A 53 3.79 26.94 -9.14
N GLY A 54 3.06 25.94 -8.63
CA GLY A 54 3.15 24.56 -9.08
C GLY A 54 2.42 24.31 -10.40
N LYS A 55 2.75 23.20 -11.06
CA LYS A 55 2.08 22.76 -12.29
C LYS A 55 0.92 21.82 -11.97
N SER A 56 -0.12 21.92 -12.77
CA SER A 56 -1.25 20.99 -12.78
C SER A 56 -1.05 19.94 -13.87
N THR A 57 -1.35 18.67 -13.59
CA THR A 57 -1.24 17.57 -14.57
C THR A 57 -2.41 16.60 -14.46
N VAL A 58 -2.82 16.03 -15.60
CA VAL A 58 -3.84 14.97 -15.63
C VAL A 58 -3.27 13.63 -15.16
N GLU A 59 -1.98 13.39 -15.41
CA GLU A 59 -1.28 12.16 -15.01
C GLU A 59 -1.37 11.90 -13.51
N MET A 60 -1.45 12.96 -12.70
CA MET A 60 -1.54 12.82 -11.25
C MET A 60 -2.82 12.11 -10.79
N TYR A 61 -3.94 12.30 -11.49
CA TYR A 61 -5.16 11.53 -11.24
C TYR A 61 -4.96 10.04 -11.53
N ARG A 62 -4.29 9.70 -12.64
CA ARG A 62 -3.97 8.30 -12.97
C ARG A 62 -3.11 7.66 -11.90
N GLN A 63 -2.09 8.36 -11.42
CA GLN A 63 -1.14 7.83 -10.43
C GLN A 63 -1.79 7.58 -9.07
N VAL A 64 -2.61 8.51 -8.56
CA VAL A 64 -3.26 8.29 -7.25
C VAL A 64 -4.27 7.15 -7.31
N LEU A 65 -5.04 7.03 -8.40
CA LEU A 65 -6.00 5.93 -8.57
C LEU A 65 -5.29 4.56 -8.66
N LEU A 66 -4.14 4.49 -9.35
CA LEU A 66 -3.34 3.27 -9.42
C LEU A 66 -2.70 2.88 -8.07
N ALA A 67 -2.48 3.86 -7.18
CA ALA A 67 -2.00 3.62 -5.82
C ALA A 67 -3.12 3.25 -4.82
N GLY A 68 -4.38 3.17 -5.28
CA GLY A 68 -5.52 2.80 -4.45
C GLY A 68 -6.16 3.98 -3.69
N CYS A 69 -5.99 5.21 -4.19
CA CYS A 69 -6.83 6.35 -3.81
C CYS A 69 -8.10 6.38 -4.66
#